data_AF-A0A1R0LBY9-F1
#
_entry.id   AF-A0A1R0LBY9-F1
#
_cell.length_a   1.000
_cell.length_b   1.000
_cell.length_c   1.000
_cell.angle_alpha   90.00
_cell.angle_beta   90.00
_cell.angle_gamma   90.00
#
_symmetry.space_group_name_H-M   'P 1'
#
loop_
_entity.id
_entity.type
_entity.pdbx_description
1 polymer ?
#
loop_
_entity_poly.entity_id
_entity_poly.type
_entity_poly.pdbx_seq_one_letter_code
_entity_poly.pdbx_strand_id
1 'polypeptide(L)'
;MFKAIGITLSVIIVITAGAGWWFYEHLNGNIHSLSLDGKGGTEKADAFGRTPINILVMGSDGRTSAEDCKLGGGCSKTGVQ
;
A
#
# COMPACT_ATOMS: atom_id res chain seq x y z
N MET A 1 35.43 17.09 -25.59
CA MET A 1 34.92 17.39 -24.23
C MET A 1 33.43 17.06 -24.09
N PHE A 2 32.52 17.66 -24.87
CA PHE A 2 31.07 17.41 -24.77
C PHE A 2 30.61 15.96 -25.00
N LYS A 3 31.31 15.19 -25.86
CA LYS A 3 31.01 13.77 -26.10
C LYS A 3 31.17 12.90 -24.84
N ALA A 4 32.24 13.08 -24.08
CA ALA A 4 32.48 12.31 -22.86
C ALA A 4 31.44 12.64 -21.79
N ILE A 5 31.10 13.93 -21.64
CA ILE A 5 30.05 14.39 -20.71
C ILE A 5 28.69 13.78 -21.08
N GLY A 6 28.34 13.79 -22.37
CA GLY A 6 27.09 13.19 -22.86
C GLY A 6 27.02 11.68 -22.56
N ILE A 7 28.09 10.95 -22.85
CA ILE A 7 28.15 9.49 -22.57
C ILE A 7 28.03 9.22 -21.07
N THR A 8 28.78 9.94 -20.23
CA THR A 8 28.70 9.76 -18.77
C THR A 8 27.30 10.04 -18.24
N LEU A 9 26.66 11.13 -18.70
CA LEU A 9 25.29 11.46 -18.30
C LEU A 9 24.30 10.37 -18.73
N SER A 10 24.39 9.89 -19.97
CA SER A 10 23.55 8.80 -20.47
C SER A 10 23.72 7.52 -19.63
N VAL A 11 24.94 7.16 -19.27
CA VAL A 11 25.22 6.00 -18.41
C VAL A 11 24.59 6.17 -17.03
N ILE A 12 24.72 7.34 -16.40
CA ILE A 12 24.11 7.63 -15.10
C ILE A 12 22.59 7.49 -15.17
N ILE A 13 21.95 8.03 -16.21
CA ILE A 13 20.50 7.94 -16.40
C ILE A 13 20.06 6.48 -16.53
N VAL A 14 20.73 5.69 -17.37
CA VAL A 14 20.38 4.27 -17.58
C VAL A 14 20.55 3.46 -16.29
N ILE A 15 21.65 3.68 -15.56
CA ILE A 15 21.88 3.00 -14.28
C ILE A 15 20.80 3.38 -13.26
N THR A 16 20.45 4.66 -13.16
CA THR A 16 19.45 5.15 -12.19
C THR A 16 18.06 4.60 -12.52
N ALA A 17 17.67 4.64 -13.80
CA ALA A 17 16.39 4.10 -14.25
C ALA A 17 16.31 2.57 -14.06
N GLY A 18 17.39 1.85 -14.40
CA GLY A 18 17.47 0.40 -14.19
C GLY A 18 17.38 0.01 -12.72
N ALA A 19 18.10 0.71 -11.85
CA ALA A 19 18.04 0.50 -10.40
C ALA A 19 16.64 0.80 -9.84
N GLY A 20 16.01 1.90 -10.28
CA GLY A 20 14.64 2.25 -9.89
C GLY A 20 13.61 1.20 -10.31
N TRP A 21 13.71 0.69 -11.56
CA TRP A 21 12.85 -0.39 -12.05
C TRP A 21 13.04 -1.67 -11.25
N TRP A 22 14.29 -2.09 -11.03
CA TRP A 22 14.58 -3.31 -10.26
C TRP A 22 14.06 -3.20 -8.83
N PHE A 23 14.25 -2.05 -8.18
CA PHE A 23 13.73 -1.81 -6.83
C PHE A 23 12.21 -1.86 -6.79
N TYR A 24 11.54 -1.21 -7.76
CA TYR A 24 10.09 -1.28 -7.88
C TYR A 24 9.60 -2.73 -8.01
N GLU A 25 10.21 -3.51 -8.90
CA GLU A 25 9.83 -4.91 -9.10
C GLU A 25 10.12 -5.78 -7.87
N HIS A 26 11.23 -5.51 -7.17
CA HIS A 26 11.57 -6.19 -5.91
C HIS A 26 10.52 -5.93 -4.83
N LEU A 27 10.06 -4.68 -4.70
CA LEU A 27 9.00 -4.33 -3.76
C LEU A 27 7.68 -4.97 -4.18
N ASN A 28 7.31 -4.83 -5.46
CA ASN A 28 6.04 -5.32 -5.99
C ASN A 28 5.93 -6.85 -5.89
N GLY A 29 7.01 -7.58 -6.17
CA GLY A 29 7.06 -9.04 -6.04
C GLY A 29 6.95 -9.55 -4.61
N ASN A 30 7.17 -8.69 -3.60
CA ASN A 30 7.03 -9.01 -2.18
C ASN A 30 5.64 -8.64 -1.61
N ILE A 31 4.75 -8.06 -2.42
CA ILE A 31 3.38 -7.75 -2.00
C ILE A 31 2.53 -9.00 -2.16
N HIS A 32 2.15 -9.59 -1.02
CA HIS A 32 1.16 -10.66 -0.98
C HIS A 32 -0.23 -10.07 -0.73
N SER A 33 -1.13 -10.27 -1.68
CA SER A 33 -2.53 -9.91 -1.52
C SER A 33 -3.36 -11.11 -1.06
N LEU A 34 -4.31 -10.85 -0.18
CA LEU A 34 -5.36 -11.79 0.15
C LEU A 34 -6.62 -11.37 -0.61
N SER A 35 -7.25 -12.30 -1.33
CA SER A 35 -8.52 -12.02 -2.00
C SER A 35 -9.59 -11.76 -0.95
N LEU A 36 -10.08 -10.53 -0.90
CA LEU A 36 -11.28 -10.16 -0.14
C LEU A 36 -12.48 -10.36 -1.04
N ASP A 37 -12.94 -11.60 -1.19
CA ASP A 37 -14.13 -11.97 -1.98
C ASP A 37 -15.46 -11.55 -1.31
N GLY A 38 -15.37 -10.75 -0.24
CA GLY A 38 -16.49 -10.25 0.53
C GLY A 38 -17.18 -11.30 1.40
N LYS A 39 -16.73 -12.56 1.39
CA LYS A 39 -17.42 -13.64 2.12
C LYS A 39 -17.05 -13.71 3.59
N GLY A 40 -15.96 -13.06 4.00
CA GLY A 40 -15.38 -13.27 5.33
C GLY A 40 -14.99 -14.75 5.51
N GLY A 41 -14.11 -15.06 6.46
CA GLY A 41 -13.93 -16.47 6.82
C GLY A 41 -15.25 -17.09 7.30
N THR A 42 -15.44 -18.40 7.12
CA THR A 42 -16.56 -19.10 7.77
C THR A 42 -16.19 -19.47 9.19
N GLU A 43 -17.07 -19.14 10.14
CA GLU A 43 -16.89 -19.48 11.55
C GLU A 43 -16.90 -20.99 11.76
N LYS A 44 -15.92 -21.50 12.51
CA LYS A 44 -15.91 -22.90 12.91
C LYS A 44 -16.74 -23.06 14.18
N ALA A 45 -17.74 -23.95 14.14
CA ALA A 45 -18.50 -24.29 15.32
C ALA A 45 -17.59 -24.90 16.40
N ASP A 46 -17.82 -24.52 17.66
CA ASP A 46 -17.14 -25.13 18.80
C ASP A 46 -17.65 -26.56 19.05
N ALA A 47 -17.06 -27.25 20.03
CA ALA A 47 -17.45 -28.62 20.40
C ALA A 47 -18.92 -28.76 20.86
N PHE A 48 -19.61 -27.64 21.12
CA PHE A 48 -21.00 -27.59 21.55
C PHE A 48 -21.94 -27.12 20.42
N GLY A 49 -21.44 -26.94 19.19
CA GLY A 49 -22.24 -26.54 18.04
C GLY A 49 -22.54 -25.04 17.96
N ARG A 50 -21.87 -24.21 18.76
CA ARG A 50 -22.04 -22.74 18.74
C ARG A 50 -21.07 -22.13 17.74
N THR A 51 -21.56 -21.25 16.87
CA THR A 51 -20.71 -20.47 15.96
C THR A 51 -20.32 -19.16 16.62
N PRO A 52 -19.01 -18.88 16.83
CA PRO A 52 -18.56 -17.57 17.31
C PRO A 52 -18.87 -16.47 16.29
N ILE A 53 -18.92 -15.22 16.76
CA ILE A 53 -19.06 -14.03 15.90
C ILE A 53 -17.71 -13.31 15.90
N ASN A 54 -17.07 -13.19 14.74
CA ASN A 54 -15.92 -12.30 14.57
C ASN A 54 -16.37 -10.86 14.32
N ILE A 55 -15.92 -9.92 15.17
CA ILE A 55 -16.17 -8.48 15.01
C ILE A 55 -14.85 -7.81 14.61
N LEU A 56 -14.78 -7.26 13.40
CA LEU A 56 -13.68 -6.39 12.97
C LEU A 56 -14.00 -4.95 13.37
N VAL A 57 -13.19 -4.38 14.25
CA VAL A 57 -13.22 -2.95 14.56
C VAL A 57 -12.03 -2.30 13.88
N MET A 58 -12.29 -1.47 12.87
CA MET A 58 -11.28 -0.72 12.14
C MET A 58 -11.57 0.77 12.29
N GLY A 59 -10.55 1.55 12.65
CA GLY A 59 -10.60 3.01 12.66
C GLY A 59 -9.74 3.56 11.53
N SER A 60 -10.21 4.60 10.85
CA SER A 60 -9.42 5.33 9.86
C SER A 60 -8.51 6.33 10.58
N ASP A 61 -7.21 6.30 10.30
CA ASP A 61 -6.27 7.34 10.75
C ASP A 61 -6.33 8.60 9.86
N GLY A 62 -7.04 8.52 8.73
CA GLY A 62 -7.19 9.65 7.81
C GLY A 62 -8.32 10.61 8.19
N ARG A 63 -8.14 11.87 7.79
CA ARG A 63 -9.13 12.96 7.86
C ARG A 63 -9.45 13.40 6.44
N THR A 64 -10.39 12.72 5.79
CA THR A 64 -10.64 12.92 4.34
C THR A 64 -11.94 13.64 4.00
N SER A 65 -12.84 13.85 4.97
CA SER A 65 -14.06 14.66 4.80
C SER A 65 -13.83 16.12 5.20
N ALA A 66 -14.67 17.03 4.69
CA ALA A 66 -14.60 18.45 5.06
C ALA A 66 -14.89 18.67 6.55
N GLU A 67 -15.74 17.82 7.12
CA GLU A 67 -16.10 17.78 8.54
C GLU A 67 -14.90 17.33 9.39
N ASP A 68 -14.22 16.26 8.98
CA ASP A 68 -13.05 15.72 9.68
C ASP A 68 -11.86 16.67 9.65
N CYS A 69 -11.67 17.38 8.53
CA CYS A 69 -10.62 18.37 8.40
C CYS A 69 -10.80 19.58 9.34
N LYS A 70 -12.03 19.87 9.78
CA LYS A 70 -12.28 20.95 10.77
C LYS A 70 -11.78 20.58 12.16
N LEU A 71 -11.48 19.31 12.42
CA LEU A 71 -10.96 18.84 13.71
C LEU A 71 -9.46 19.13 13.89
N GLY A 72 -8.80 19.71 12.88
CA GLY A 72 -7.39 20.11 12.92
C GLY A 72 -6.42 18.95 12.66
N GLY A 73 -5.14 19.28 12.43
CA GLY A 73 -4.09 18.31 12.13
C GLY A 73 -3.95 17.96 10.64
N GLY A 74 -3.55 16.72 10.35
CA GLY A 74 -3.23 16.24 8.99
C GLY A 74 -4.46 16.01 8.11
N CYS A 75 -5.09 17.10 7.64
CA CYS A 75 -6.07 17.05 6.56
C CYS A 75 -5.32 16.79 5.24
N SER A 76 -5.14 15.52 4.89
CA SER A 76 -4.47 15.15 3.64
C SER A 76 -5.19 13.96 3.01
N LYS A 77 -5.51 14.09 1.73
CA LYS A 77 -5.96 12.96 0.92
C LYS A 77 -4.74 12.18 0.47
N THR A 78 -4.07 11.52 1.42
CA THR A 78 -3.12 10.48 1.09
C THR A 78 -3.96 9.27 0.68
N GLY A 79 -3.76 8.71 -0.52
CA GLY A 79 -4.57 7.60 -1.07
C GLY A 79 -4.43 6.27 -0.34
N VAL A 80 -4.11 6.31 0.96
CA VAL A 80 -4.01 5.19 1.90
C VAL A 80 -5.19 5.28 2.85
N GLN A 81 -6.37 4.87 2.36
CA GLN A 81 -7.52 4.53 3.20
C GLN A 81 -8.16 3.26 2.69
#